data_AF-A0A6G4XPF9-F1
#
_entry.id   AF-A0A6G4XPF9-F1
#
_cell.length_a   1.000
_cell.length_b   1.000
_cell.length_c   1.000
_cell.angle_alpha   90.00
_cell.angle_beta   90.00
_cell.angle_gamma   90.00
#
_symmetry.space_group_name_H-M   'P 1'
#
loop_
_entity.id
_entity.type
_entity.pdbx_description
1 polymer ?
#
loop_
_entity_poly.entity_id
_entity_poly.type
_entity_poly.pdbx_seq_one_letter_code
_entity_poly.pdbx_strand_id
1 'polypeptide(L)'
;MSALSIAPRGLTWAVFRLHRVSLLLWGLFFAVMAAALLRTRARGIEAGRLNTACAVPPRPGLRDCRDAEPSVVLDWPGQASTLATVIAWLSFGVAAYAAGVLIARELENGTAALTWTQSVSPARWLAVKLLTPAILLTVGGTGLVLLYRWMWHAAPPSLRNSWSYPDIYVDRGPVAVAYLLCALALGALTAVAVRRALPATGLAVVAMVLVHEGGHRVRDQLWPTDSTSMTLPGWWSAGGIDGHPANHFWPLQVMETGVVLTLTAALTATAFWLLKRRTP
;
A
#
# COMPACT_ATOMS: atom_id res chain seq x y z
N MET A 1 -13.13 41.73 -10.20
CA MET A 1 -12.78 40.41 -9.65
C MET A 1 -12.75 39.43 -10.81
N SER A 2 -11.57 39.18 -11.38
CA SER A 2 -11.41 38.28 -12.52
C SER A 2 -11.38 36.85 -12.02
N ALA A 3 -12.36 36.04 -12.43
CA ALA A 3 -12.39 34.61 -12.12
C ALA A 3 -11.23 33.91 -12.85
N LEU A 4 -10.27 33.40 -12.08
CA LEU A 4 -9.28 32.44 -12.56
C LEU A 4 -10.01 31.17 -13.00
N SER A 5 -10.29 31.06 -14.30
CA SER A 5 -10.81 29.83 -14.88
C SER A 5 -9.66 28.81 -14.97
N ILE A 6 -9.68 27.83 -14.06
CA ILE A 6 -8.83 26.64 -14.12
C ILE A 6 -9.43 25.72 -15.20
N ALA A 7 -9.38 26.15 -16.46
CA ALA A 7 -9.72 25.29 -17.59
C ALA A 7 -8.43 24.61 -18.07
N PRO A 8 -8.29 23.27 -17.99
CA PRO A 8 -7.09 22.58 -18.47
C PRO A 8 -6.99 22.79 -19.99
N ARG A 9 -5.97 23.51 -20.47
CA ARG A 9 -5.79 23.77 -21.90
C ARG A 9 -5.08 22.61 -22.60
N GLY A 10 -5.62 22.22 -23.75
CA GLY A 10 -5.00 21.42 -24.82
C GLY A 10 -4.38 20.08 -24.39
N LEU A 11 -3.14 20.13 -23.92
CA LEU A 11 -2.32 18.96 -23.59
C LEU A 11 -2.70 18.31 -22.26
N THR A 12 -2.95 19.10 -21.22
CA THR A 12 -3.34 18.59 -19.89
C THR A 12 -4.70 17.92 -19.94
N TRP A 13 -5.61 18.46 -20.76
CA TRP A 13 -6.92 17.87 -20.98
C TRP A 13 -6.86 16.58 -21.84
N ALA A 14 -5.94 16.50 -22.81
CA ALA A 14 -5.71 15.27 -23.56
C ALA A 14 -5.17 14.15 -22.66
N VAL A 15 -4.18 14.44 -21.82
CA VAL A 15 -3.65 13.50 -20.82
C VAL A 15 -4.73 13.06 -19.83
N PHE A 16 -5.54 14.01 -19.35
CA PHE A 16 -6.65 13.71 -18.46
C PHE A 16 -7.66 12.77 -19.13
N ARG A 17 -8.04 13.02 -20.40
CA ARG A 17 -8.96 12.13 -21.13
C ARG A 17 -8.39 10.73 -21.35
N LEU A 18 -7.09 10.61 -21.62
CA LEU A 18 -6.41 9.34 -21.79
C LEU A 18 -6.39 8.51 -20.49
N HIS A 19 -6.10 9.16 -19.35
CA HIS A 19 -6.00 8.50 -18.05
C HIS A 19 -7.27 8.60 -17.20
N ARG A 20 -8.38 9.10 -17.74
CA ARG A 20 -9.61 9.42 -16.97
C ARG A 20 -10.11 8.25 -16.16
N VAL A 21 -10.13 7.05 -16.74
CA VAL A 21 -10.66 5.85 -16.06
C VAL A 21 -9.74 5.47 -14.91
N SER A 22 -8.42 5.48 -15.13
CA SER A 22 -7.44 5.19 -14.09
C SER A 22 -7.50 6.23 -12.96
N LEU A 23 -7.62 7.51 -13.29
CA LEU A 23 -7.77 8.59 -12.30
C LEU A 23 -9.08 8.49 -11.52
N LEU A 24 -10.19 8.13 -12.18
CA LEU A 24 -11.48 7.92 -11.52
C LEU A 24 -11.46 6.70 -10.60
N LEU A 25 -10.91 5.57 -11.05
CA LEU A 25 -10.78 4.36 -10.22
C LEU A 25 -9.87 4.62 -9.01
N TRP A 26 -8.76 5.31 -9.22
CA TRP A 26 -7.86 5.71 -8.13
C TRP A 26 -8.52 6.69 -7.15
N GLY A 27 -9.20 7.71 -7.66
CA GLY A 27 -9.93 8.69 -6.86
C GLY A 27 -11.07 8.05 -6.07
N LEU A 28 -11.82 7.13 -6.69
CA LEU A 28 -12.88 6.35 -6.03
C LEU A 28 -12.29 5.46 -4.92
N PHE A 29 -11.23 4.72 -5.21
CA PHE A 29 -10.54 3.89 -4.22
C PHE A 29 -10.08 4.73 -3.03
N PHE A 30 -9.41 5.86 -3.29
CA PHE A 30 -8.94 6.76 -2.24
C PHE A 30 -10.10 7.33 -1.41
N ALA A 31 -11.18 7.77 -2.06
CA ALA A 31 -12.35 8.31 -1.36
C ALA A 31 -13.05 7.24 -0.49
N VAL A 32 -13.23 6.02 -1.01
CA VAL A 32 -13.82 4.90 -0.27
C VAL A 32 -12.92 4.51 0.92
N MET A 33 -11.61 4.39 0.69
CA MET A 33 -10.65 4.07 1.74
C MET A 33 -10.61 5.16 2.81
N ALA A 34 -10.60 6.43 2.41
CA ALA A 34 -10.63 7.54 3.35
C ALA A 34 -11.91 7.55 4.19
N ALA A 35 -13.08 7.37 3.56
CA ALA A 35 -14.34 7.28 4.28
C ALA A 35 -14.37 6.09 5.26
N ALA A 36 -13.85 4.94 4.85
CA ALA A 36 -13.75 3.77 5.71
C ALA A 36 -12.80 4.01 6.90
N LEU A 37 -11.63 4.61 6.68
CA LEU A 37 -10.69 4.97 7.74
C LEU A 37 -11.27 6.00 8.70
N LEU A 38 -11.98 7.01 8.21
CA LEU A 38 -12.68 8.00 9.05
C LEU A 38 -13.77 7.36 9.91
N ARG A 39 -14.55 6.43 9.33
CA ARG A 39 -15.56 5.66 10.06
C ARG A 39 -14.92 4.78 11.14
N THR A 40 -13.87 4.03 10.81
CA THR A 40 -13.15 3.18 11.76
C THR A 40 -12.48 4.01 12.86
N ARG A 41 -12.01 5.21 12.52
CA ARG A 41 -11.49 6.16 13.51
C ARG A 41 -12.56 6.58 14.51
N ALA A 42 -13.75 6.97 14.04
CA ALA A 42 -14.86 7.34 14.92
C ALA A 42 -15.26 6.19 15.86
N ARG A 43 -15.27 4.96 15.33
CA ARG A 43 -15.50 3.74 16.13
C ARG A 43 -14.39 3.50 17.17
N GLY A 44 -13.13 3.78 16.84
CA GLY A 44 -12.01 3.64 17.78
C GLY A 44 -12.13 4.59 18.98
N ILE A 45 -12.56 5.84 18.74
CA ILE A 45 -12.83 6.81 19.82
C ILE A 45 -13.95 6.29 20.73
N GLU A 46 -15.03 5.79 20.12
CA GLU A 46 -16.18 5.29 20.86
C GLU A 46 -15.82 4.04 21.68
N ALA A 47 -15.08 3.11 21.09
CA ALA A 47 -14.53 1.96 21.79
C ALA A 47 -13.65 2.38 22.98
N GLY A 48 -12.84 3.42 22.82
CA GLY A 48 -12.02 3.97 23.90
C GLY A 48 -12.83 4.53 25.08
N ARG A 49 -13.94 5.23 24.81
CA ARG A 49 -14.86 5.72 25.84
C ARG A 49 -15.53 4.55 26.58
N LEU A 50 -16.02 3.57 25.83
CA LEU A 50 -16.67 2.38 26.40
C LEU A 50 -15.71 1.52 27.22
N ASN A 51 -14.43 1.48 26.85
CA ASN A 51 -13.36 0.76 27.55
C ASN A 51 -12.92 1.48 28.83
N THR A 52 -12.98 2.82 28.88
CA THR A 52 -12.63 3.59 30.09
C THR A 52 -13.80 3.72 31.07
N ALA A 53 -15.03 3.46 30.63
CA ALA A 53 -16.24 3.47 31.44
C ALA A 53 -16.57 2.12 32.12
N CYS A 54 -15.60 1.21 32.26
CA CYS A 54 -15.79 -0.10 32.92
C CYS A 54 -14.63 -0.44 33.87
N ALA A 55 -14.84 -1.38 34.81
CA ALA A 55 -13.82 -1.90 35.70
C ALA A 55 -14.06 -3.38 36.06
N VAL A 56 -12.98 -4.11 36.37
CA VAL A 56 -13.03 -5.48 36.90
C VAL A 56 -12.22 -5.55 38.21
N PRO A 57 -12.84 -5.83 39.38
CA PRO A 57 -14.29 -5.96 39.59
C PRO A 57 -15.05 -4.63 39.40
N PRO A 58 -16.39 -4.68 39.20
CA PRO A 58 -17.22 -3.48 39.00
C PRO A 58 -17.09 -2.49 40.16
N ARG A 59 -17.14 -1.20 39.86
CA ARG A 59 -17.07 -0.10 40.85
C ARG A 59 -18.30 0.80 40.71
N PRO A 60 -18.72 1.53 41.76
CA PRO A 60 -19.84 2.46 41.65
C PRO A 60 -19.63 3.45 40.48
N GLY A 61 -20.61 3.53 39.57
CA GLY A 61 -20.54 4.39 38.37
C GLY A 61 -19.77 3.80 37.18
N LEU A 62 -19.21 2.59 37.29
CA LEU A 62 -18.51 1.87 36.23
C LEU A 62 -19.16 0.49 36.02
N ARG A 63 -19.40 0.11 34.76
CA ARG A 63 -19.94 -1.22 34.40
C ARG A 63 -18.89 -2.32 34.56
N ASP A 64 -19.31 -3.59 34.59
CA ASP A 64 -18.36 -4.71 34.46
C ASP A 64 -17.81 -4.71 33.02
N CYS A 65 -16.49 -4.85 32.85
CA CYS A 65 -15.94 -5.01 31.50
C CYS A 65 -16.26 -6.38 30.89
N ARG A 66 -16.71 -7.36 31.69
CA ARG A 66 -17.09 -8.71 31.23
C ARG A 66 -18.51 -8.80 30.70
N ASP A 67 -19.38 -7.84 31.01
CA ASP A 67 -20.72 -7.78 30.42
C ASP A 67 -20.57 -7.64 28.91
N ALA A 68 -21.43 -8.34 28.15
CA ALA A 68 -21.39 -8.45 26.68
C ALA A 68 -20.70 -7.25 26.05
N GLU A 69 -19.41 -7.41 25.70
CA GLU A 69 -18.61 -6.28 25.25
C GLU A 69 -19.34 -5.64 24.06
N PRO A 70 -19.49 -4.30 24.03
CA PRO A 70 -20.15 -3.65 22.91
C PRO A 70 -19.44 -4.08 21.63
N SER A 71 -20.19 -4.51 20.60
CA SER A 71 -19.63 -5.03 19.34
C SER A 71 -18.56 -4.09 18.73
N VAL A 72 -18.68 -2.78 18.95
CA VAL A 72 -17.71 -1.77 18.53
C VAL A 72 -16.30 -2.00 19.11
N VAL A 73 -16.17 -2.51 20.33
CA VAL A 73 -14.88 -2.81 20.99
C VAL A 73 -14.21 -4.02 20.34
N LEU A 74 -14.97 -5.09 20.09
CA LEU A 74 -14.49 -6.34 19.50
C LEU A 74 -14.24 -6.22 17.98
N ASP A 75 -15.03 -5.43 17.27
CA ASP A 75 -14.95 -5.33 15.81
C ASP A 75 -13.83 -4.40 15.31
N TRP A 76 -13.41 -3.43 16.13
CA TRP A 76 -12.46 -2.40 15.71
C TRP A 76 -11.10 -2.94 15.25
N PRO A 77 -10.44 -3.88 15.98
CA PRO A 77 -9.14 -4.42 15.56
C PRO A 77 -9.23 -5.13 14.21
N GLY A 78 -10.28 -5.93 13.99
CA GLY A 78 -10.51 -6.62 12.72
C GLY A 78 -10.76 -5.66 11.56
N GLN A 79 -11.51 -4.57 11.78
CA GLN A 79 -11.70 -3.52 10.78
C GLN A 79 -10.40 -2.79 10.44
N ALA A 80 -9.57 -2.48 11.44
CA ALA A 80 -8.28 -1.84 11.24
C ALA A 80 -7.31 -2.73 10.44
N SER A 81 -7.26 -4.03 10.73
CA SER A 81 -6.47 -5.02 9.98
C SER A 81 -6.98 -5.24 8.55
N THR A 82 -8.31 -5.30 8.36
CA THR A 82 -8.90 -5.42 7.02
C THR A 82 -8.54 -4.22 6.15
N LEU A 83 -8.63 -3.00 6.69
CA LEU A 83 -8.26 -1.80 5.95
C LEU A 83 -6.77 -1.75 5.62
N ALA A 84 -5.92 -2.20 6.53
CA ALA A 84 -4.49 -2.36 6.25
C ALA A 84 -4.26 -3.34 5.10
N THR A 85 -4.77 -4.57 5.21
CA THR A 85 -4.65 -5.59 4.16
C THR A 85 -5.04 -5.06 2.76
N VAL A 86 -6.13 -4.29 2.65
CA VAL A 86 -6.56 -3.68 1.38
C VAL A 86 -5.57 -2.62 0.88
N ILE A 87 -5.00 -1.78 1.74
CA ILE A 87 -3.97 -0.80 1.36
C ILE A 87 -2.70 -1.52 0.93
N ALA A 88 -2.23 -2.52 1.68
CA ALA A 88 -1.06 -3.31 1.34
C ALA A 88 -1.21 -4.02 -0.02
N TRP A 89 -2.37 -4.62 -0.31
CA TRP A 89 -2.62 -5.35 -1.56
C TRP A 89 -2.79 -4.44 -2.79
N LEU A 90 -2.90 -3.13 -2.60
CA LEU A 90 -2.94 -2.15 -3.68
C LEU A 90 -1.73 -2.29 -4.63
N SER A 91 -0.58 -2.69 -4.11
CA SER A 91 0.63 -2.93 -4.91
C SER A 91 0.44 -4.01 -5.98
N PHE A 92 -0.38 -5.04 -5.73
CA PHE A 92 -0.65 -6.08 -6.74
C PHE A 92 -1.45 -5.51 -7.92
N GLY A 93 -2.45 -4.68 -7.62
CA GLY A 93 -3.22 -3.96 -8.63
C GLY A 93 -2.34 -2.99 -9.44
N VAL A 94 -1.42 -2.28 -8.77
CA VAL A 94 -0.46 -1.38 -9.43
C VAL A 94 0.47 -2.15 -10.36
N ALA A 95 1.03 -3.28 -9.92
CA ALA A 95 1.90 -4.12 -10.74
C ALA A 95 1.17 -4.64 -12.00
N ALA A 96 -0.07 -5.11 -11.82
CA ALA A 96 -0.91 -5.57 -12.92
C ALA A 96 -1.22 -4.45 -13.93
N TYR A 97 -1.63 -3.28 -13.43
CA TYR A 97 -1.95 -2.12 -14.25
C TYR A 97 -0.74 -1.61 -15.04
N ALA A 98 0.41 -1.46 -14.36
CA ALA A 98 1.65 -1.01 -14.96
C ALA A 98 2.13 -1.97 -16.06
N ALA A 99 2.05 -3.28 -15.81
CA ALA A 99 2.43 -4.28 -16.78
C ALA A 99 1.48 -4.32 -17.98
N GLY A 100 0.22 -4.69 -17.73
CA GLY A 100 -0.72 -5.01 -18.79
C GLY A 100 -1.24 -3.80 -19.55
N VAL A 101 -1.75 -2.81 -18.81
CA VAL A 101 -2.50 -1.70 -19.40
C VAL A 101 -1.59 -0.57 -19.84
N LEU A 102 -0.62 -0.19 -19.00
CA LEU A 102 0.17 1.03 -19.20
C LEU A 102 1.30 0.84 -20.24
N ILE A 103 1.93 -0.33 -20.28
CA ILE A 103 3.16 -0.56 -21.04
C ILE A 103 3.01 -1.71 -22.04
N ALA A 104 2.72 -2.94 -21.60
CA ALA A 104 2.77 -4.11 -22.48
C ALA A 104 1.74 -4.06 -23.60
N ARG A 105 0.52 -3.57 -23.35
CA ARG A 105 -0.51 -3.38 -24.39
C ARG A 105 -0.05 -2.47 -25.53
N GLU A 106 0.72 -1.43 -25.24
CA GLU A 106 1.25 -0.55 -26.29
C GLU A 106 2.41 -1.18 -27.07
N LEU A 107 3.21 -2.00 -26.40
CA LEU A 107 4.28 -2.77 -27.03
C LEU A 107 3.73 -3.89 -27.92
N GLU A 108 2.64 -4.53 -27.49
CA GLU A 108 1.94 -5.60 -28.20
C GLU A 108 1.21 -5.07 -29.44
N ASN A 109 0.51 -3.94 -29.32
CA ASN A 109 -0.22 -3.32 -30.42
C ASN A 109 0.66 -2.48 -31.36
N GLY A 110 1.95 -2.34 -31.07
CA GLY A 110 2.89 -1.54 -31.88
C GLY A 110 2.71 -0.02 -31.77
N THR A 111 1.81 0.49 -30.92
CA THR A 111 1.58 1.93 -30.74
C THR A 111 2.78 2.64 -30.13
N ALA A 112 3.59 1.95 -29.33
CA ALA A 112 4.85 2.47 -28.82
C ALA A 112 5.83 2.81 -29.97
N ALA A 113 5.93 1.93 -30.97
CA ALA A 113 6.82 2.15 -32.12
C ALA A 113 6.40 3.36 -32.97
N LEU A 114 5.09 3.55 -33.17
CA LEU A 114 4.55 4.74 -33.85
C LEU A 114 4.89 6.04 -33.09
N THR A 115 4.88 5.99 -31.75
CA THR A 115 5.25 7.16 -30.94
C THR A 115 6.74 7.46 -31.05
N TRP A 116 7.58 6.42 -31.18
CA TRP A 116 9.02 6.58 -31.29
C TRP A 116 9.47 7.19 -32.62
N THR A 117 8.74 6.96 -33.71
CA THR A 117 9.00 7.62 -34.99
C THR A 117 8.54 9.08 -35.01
N GLN A 118 7.61 9.46 -34.13
CA GLN A 118 7.04 10.81 -34.02
C GLN A 118 7.76 11.69 -32.99
N SER A 119 9.10 11.70 -32.98
CA SER A 119 9.99 12.56 -32.17
C SER A 119 10.19 12.22 -30.68
N VAL A 120 9.61 11.14 -30.16
CA VAL A 120 9.78 10.75 -28.74
C VAL A 120 10.75 9.57 -28.61
N SER A 121 11.89 9.75 -27.95
CA SER A 121 12.82 8.63 -27.74
C SER A 121 12.21 7.54 -26.83
N PRO A 122 12.59 6.25 -26.99
CA PRO A 122 12.08 5.16 -26.14
C PRO A 122 12.27 5.39 -24.64
N ALA A 123 13.41 5.95 -24.25
CA ALA A 123 13.69 6.31 -22.86
C ALA A 123 12.73 7.41 -22.35
N ARG A 124 12.49 8.46 -23.14
CA ARG A 124 11.56 9.54 -22.76
C ARG A 124 10.12 9.02 -22.64
N TRP A 125 9.72 8.14 -23.56
CA TRP A 125 8.42 7.46 -23.52
C TRP A 125 8.24 6.67 -22.22
N LEU A 126 9.22 5.84 -21.84
CA LEU A 126 9.13 5.06 -20.60
C LEU A 126 9.15 5.97 -19.36
N ALA A 127 10.02 6.98 -19.34
CA ALA A 127 10.11 7.92 -18.22
C ALA A 127 8.79 8.63 -17.94
N VAL A 128 8.10 9.14 -18.98
CA VAL A 128 6.80 9.81 -18.81
C VAL A 128 5.74 8.83 -18.29
N LYS A 129 5.75 7.58 -18.75
CA LYS A 129 4.84 6.52 -18.29
C LYS A 129 5.06 6.13 -16.83
N LEU A 130 6.28 6.26 -16.31
CA LEU A 130 6.58 5.91 -14.92
C LEU A 130 6.46 7.11 -13.98
N LEU A 131 6.95 8.29 -14.35
CA LEU A 131 6.96 9.47 -13.47
C LEU A 131 5.55 9.90 -13.06
N THR A 132 4.60 9.90 -14.00
CA THR A 132 3.22 10.33 -13.74
C THR A 132 2.53 9.48 -12.66
N PRO A 133 2.43 8.14 -12.81
CA PRO A 133 1.89 7.29 -11.75
C PRO A 133 2.78 7.24 -10.51
N ALA A 134 4.12 7.33 -10.62
CA ALA A 134 4.98 7.36 -9.45
C ALA A 134 4.64 8.52 -8.51
N ILE A 135 4.47 9.73 -9.05
CA ILE A 135 4.06 10.91 -8.25
C ILE A 135 2.69 10.67 -7.60
N LEU A 136 1.72 10.17 -8.37
CA LEU A 136 0.36 9.91 -7.87
C LEU A 136 0.35 8.85 -6.75
N LEU A 137 1.12 7.78 -6.92
CA LEU A 137 1.26 6.70 -5.94
C LEU A 137 2.00 7.18 -4.69
N THR A 138 3.03 8.01 -4.83
CA THR A 138 3.75 8.58 -3.68
C THR A 138 2.84 9.51 -2.87
N VAL A 139 2.14 10.44 -3.52
CA VAL A 139 1.25 11.38 -2.83
C VAL A 139 0.05 10.66 -2.23
N GLY A 140 -0.63 9.82 -3.01
CA GLY A 140 -1.80 9.06 -2.56
C GLY A 140 -1.45 8.04 -1.48
N GLY A 141 -0.38 7.27 -1.67
CA GLY A 141 0.11 6.30 -0.70
C GLY A 141 0.53 6.96 0.61
N THR A 142 1.26 8.09 0.55
CA THR A 142 1.60 8.85 1.77
C THR A 142 0.34 9.36 2.48
N GLY A 143 -0.64 9.86 1.73
CA GLY A 143 -1.93 10.27 2.29
C GLY A 143 -2.65 9.14 3.01
N LEU A 144 -2.69 7.94 2.41
CA LEU A 144 -3.28 6.75 3.03
C LEU A 144 -2.53 6.31 4.29
N VAL A 145 -1.19 6.30 4.26
CA VAL A 145 -0.36 5.98 5.45
C VAL A 145 -0.62 6.96 6.58
N LEU A 146 -0.64 8.27 6.30
CA LEU A 146 -0.91 9.29 7.31
C LEU A 146 -2.32 9.15 7.89
N LEU A 147 -3.31 8.88 7.04
CA LEU A 147 -4.70 8.69 7.45
C LEU A 147 -4.87 7.39 8.27
N TYR A 148 -4.22 6.30 7.87
CA TYR A 148 -4.20 5.05 8.60
C TYR A 148 -3.56 5.22 9.97
N ARG A 149 -2.38 5.87 10.05
CA ARG A 149 -1.73 6.20 11.33
C ARG A 149 -2.64 7.04 12.22
N TRP A 150 -3.31 8.05 11.66
CA TRP A 150 -4.23 8.90 12.43
C TRP A 150 -5.47 8.16 12.93
N MET A 151 -6.02 7.25 12.11
CA MET A 151 -7.09 6.32 12.50
C MET A 151 -6.63 5.39 13.62
N TRP A 152 -5.45 4.78 13.47
CA TRP A 152 -4.87 3.83 14.42
C TRP A 152 -4.68 4.42 15.81
N HIS A 153 -4.28 5.69 15.91
CA HIS A 153 -4.08 6.36 17.20
C HIS A 153 -5.38 6.76 17.91
N ALA A 154 -6.54 6.54 17.31
CA ALA A 154 -7.84 6.88 17.92
C ALA A 154 -8.36 5.84 18.90
N ALA A 155 -7.85 4.60 18.86
CA ALA A 155 -8.17 3.56 19.82
C ALA A 155 -7.11 3.48 20.94
N PRO A 156 -7.51 3.11 22.18
CA PRO A 156 -6.57 2.92 23.29
C PRO A 156 -5.56 1.80 22.99
N PRO A 157 -4.38 1.79 23.63
CA PRO A 157 -3.38 0.73 23.46
C PRO A 157 -3.92 -0.69 23.66
N SER A 158 -4.86 -0.89 24.59
CA SER A 158 -5.45 -2.19 24.91
C SER A 158 -6.27 -2.82 23.78
N LEU A 159 -6.79 -2.02 22.85
CA LEU A 159 -7.62 -2.48 21.73
C LEU A 159 -6.84 -2.59 20.42
N ARG A 160 -5.54 -2.27 20.44
CA ARG A 160 -4.73 -2.30 19.22
C ARG A 160 -4.06 -3.65 19.08
N ASN A 161 -4.24 -4.27 17.91
CA ASN A 161 -3.43 -5.41 17.49
C ASN A 161 -1.95 -5.03 17.53
N SER A 162 -1.07 -6.04 17.62
CA SER A 162 0.36 -5.80 17.58
C SER A 162 0.74 -5.00 16.32
N TRP A 163 1.65 -4.04 16.48
CA TRP A 163 2.17 -3.31 15.32
C TRP A 163 2.96 -4.21 14.38
N SER A 164 3.42 -5.37 14.85
CA SER A 164 4.20 -6.35 14.10
C SER A 164 3.40 -7.20 13.12
N TYR A 165 2.06 -7.17 13.23
CA TYR A 165 1.21 -7.85 12.24
C TYR A 165 1.55 -7.35 10.82
N PRO A 166 1.71 -8.23 9.82
CA PRO A 166 2.27 -7.86 8.52
C PRO A 166 1.53 -6.74 7.81
N ASP A 167 0.20 -6.76 7.85
CA ASP A 167 -0.70 -5.76 7.30
C ASP A 167 -0.53 -4.41 8.03
N ILE A 168 -0.61 -4.41 9.36
CA ILE A 168 -0.52 -3.20 10.18
C ILE A 168 0.87 -2.54 10.09
N TYR A 169 1.92 -3.35 10.01
CA TYR A 169 3.29 -2.87 9.91
C TYR A 169 3.48 -2.06 8.62
N VAL A 170 3.07 -2.59 7.46
CA VAL A 170 3.33 -1.98 6.16
C VAL A 170 2.67 -0.60 6.06
N ASP A 171 1.40 -0.50 6.44
CA ASP A 171 0.59 0.70 6.21
C ASP A 171 0.80 1.81 7.25
N ARG A 172 1.61 1.54 8.26
CA ARG A 172 2.00 2.53 9.26
C ARG A 172 3.25 3.31 8.90
N GLY A 173 3.93 3.03 7.80
CA GLY A 173 5.21 3.68 7.51
C GLY A 173 5.54 3.86 6.04
N PRO A 174 6.74 4.39 5.75
CA PRO A 174 7.18 4.68 4.38
C PRO A 174 7.30 3.44 3.50
N VAL A 175 7.39 2.24 4.10
CA VAL A 175 7.52 0.98 3.37
C VAL A 175 6.32 0.70 2.46
N ALA A 176 5.10 1.09 2.87
CA ALA A 176 3.90 1.01 2.02
C ALA A 176 4.09 1.75 0.68
N VAL A 177 4.65 2.96 0.73
CA VAL A 177 4.91 3.75 -0.50
C VAL A 177 6.01 3.11 -1.33
N ALA A 178 7.05 2.56 -0.68
CA ALA A 178 8.11 1.83 -1.38
C ALA A 178 7.58 0.61 -2.13
N TYR A 179 6.66 -0.17 -1.55
CA TYR A 179 6.02 -1.30 -2.22
C TYR A 179 5.19 -0.87 -3.43
N LEU A 180 4.48 0.27 -3.39
CA LEU A 180 3.75 0.79 -4.55
C LEU A 180 4.69 1.18 -5.70
N LEU A 181 5.83 1.80 -5.39
CA LEU A 181 6.84 2.16 -6.40
C LEU A 181 7.55 0.92 -6.96
N CYS A 182 7.85 -0.07 -6.10
CA CYS A 182 8.39 -1.36 -6.51
C CYS A 182 7.45 -2.10 -7.46
N ALA A 183 6.15 -2.11 -7.17
CA ALA A 183 5.13 -2.68 -8.03
C ALA A 183 5.09 -2.03 -9.43
N LEU A 184 5.16 -0.69 -9.48
CA LEU A 184 5.25 0.05 -10.74
C LEU A 184 6.50 -0.33 -11.54
N ALA A 185 7.66 -0.44 -10.88
CA ALA A 185 8.92 -0.83 -11.51
C ALA A 185 8.93 -2.29 -11.99
N LEU A 186 8.39 -3.22 -11.19
CA LEU A 186 8.20 -4.62 -11.58
C LEU A 186 7.31 -4.73 -12.81
N GLY A 187 6.15 -4.06 -12.81
CA GLY A 187 5.25 -4.08 -13.94
C GLY A 187 5.89 -3.52 -15.22
N ALA A 188 6.72 -2.48 -15.08
CA ALA A 188 7.48 -1.93 -16.20
C ALA A 188 8.52 -2.92 -16.75
N LEU A 189 9.29 -3.56 -15.87
CA LEU A 189 10.30 -4.53 -16.27
C LEU A 189 9.66 -5.73 -16.97
N THR A 190 8.61 -6.32 -16.40
CA THR A 190 7.94 -7.49 -17.00
C THR A 190 7.28 -7.12 -18.33
N ALA A 191 6.69 -5.94 -18.45
CA ALA A 191 6.12 -5.47 -19.72
C ALA A 191 7.17 -5.30 -20.81
N VAL A 192 8.31 -4.67 -20.52
CA VAL A 192 9.41 -4.49 -21.48
C VAL A 192 10.06 -5.83 -21.84
N ALA A 193 10.15 -6.76 -20.89
CA ALA A 193 10.72 -8.09 -21.09
C ALA A 193 9.83 -9.01 -21.92
N VAL A 194 8.52 -9.00 -21.69
CA VAL A 194 7.57 -9.95 -22.28
C VAL A 194 6.88 -9.40 -23.53
N ARG A 195 6.61 -8.08 -23.58
CA ARG A 195 5.94 -7.37 -24.69
C ARG A 195 4.56 -7.89 -25.08
N ARG A 196 3.92 -8.71 -24.23
CA ARG A 196 2.54 -9.22 -24.35
C ARG A 196 1.79 -8.96 -23.05
N ALA A 197 0.61 -8.37 -23.14
CA ALA A 197 -0.10 -7.80 -21.98
C ALA A 197 -0.49 -8.85 -20.94
N LEU A 198 -1.13 -9.94 -21.36
CA LEU A 198 -1.61 -10.99 -20.45
C LEU A 198 -0.46 -11.67 -19.67
N PRO A 199 0.56 -12.27 -20.32
CA PRO A 199 1.65 -12.91 -19.59
C PRO A 199 2.48 -11.91 -18.77
N ALA A 200 2.68 -10.68 -19.25
CA ALA A 200 3.38 -9.65 -18.47
C ALA A 200 2.64 -9.31 -17.17
N THR A 201 1.31 -9.23 -17.21
CA THR A 201 0.46 -8.96 -16.04
C THR A 201 0.58 -10.07 -15.01
N GLY A 202 0.44 -11.33 -15.44
CA GLY A 202 0.56 -12.48 -14.54
C GLY A 202 1.94 -12.53 -13.86
N LEU A 203 3.00 -12.35 -14.63
CA LEU A 203 4.37 -12.32 -14.10
C LEU A 203 4.60 -11.15 -13.13
N ALA A 204 4.05 -9.96 -13.41
CA ALA A 204 4.18 -8.80 -12.53
C ALA A 204 3.51 -9.03 -11.17
N VAL A 205 2.29 -9.60 -11.17
CA VAL A 205 1.55 -9.90 -9.94
C VAL A 205 2.28 -10.95 -9.12
N VAL A 206 2.69 -12.07 -9.75
CA VAL A 206 3.45 -13.12 -9.07
C VAL A 206 4.75 -12.59 -8.48
N ALA A 207 5.52 -11.81 -9.25
CA ALA A 207 6.75 -11.21 -8.76
C ALA A 207 6.50 -10.27 -7.56
N MET A 208 5.43 -9.47 -7.61
CA MET A 208 5.09 -8.57 -6.50
C MET A 208 4.63 -9.33 -5.25
N VAL A 209 3.86 -10.42 -5.40
CA VAL A 209 3.52 -11.32 -4.29
C VAL A 209 4.79 -11.89 -3.66
N LEU A 210 5.72 -12.39 -4.47
CA LEU A 210 7.00 -12.91 -3.98
C LEU A 210 7.83 -11.85 -3.25
N VAL A 211 7.78 -10.59 -3.68
CA VAL A 211 8.45 -9.49 -2.98
C VAL A 211 7.83 -9.23 -1.61
N HIS A 212 6.50 -9.27 -1.48
CA HIS A 212 5.82 -9.11 -0.20
C HIS A 212 6.13 -10.26 0.76
N GLU A 213 6.04 -11.50 0.24
CA GLU A 213 6.36 -12.73 0.96
C GLU A 213 7.83 -12.82 1.36
N GLY A 214 8.74 -12.36 0.51
CA GLY A 214 10.17 -12.25 0.81
C GLY A 214 10.44 -11.22 1.91
N GLY A 215 9.79 -10.06 1.83
CA GLY A 215 9.89 -9.01 2.84
C GLY A 215 9.45 -9.49 4.22
N HIS A 216 8.33 -10.22 4.30
CA HIS A 216 7.87 -10.86 5.53
C HIS A 216 8.93 -11.80 6.11
N ARG A 217 9.43 -12.76 5.32
CA ARG A 217 10.41 -13.74 5.80
C ARG A 217 11.73 -13.11 6.25
N VAL A 218 12.19 -12.10 5.52
CA VAL A 218 13.43 -11.38 5.87
C VAL A 218 13.25 -10.60 7.17
N ARG A 219 12.07 -9.99 7.40
CA ARG A 219 11.77 -9.27 8.65
C ARG A 219 11.86 -10.19 9.87
N ASP A 220 11.30 -11.39 9.75
CA ASP A 220 11.34 -12.40 10.82
C ASP A 220 12.77 -12.88 11.14
N GLN A 221 13.66 -12.88 10.14
CA GLN A 221 15.06 -13.28 10.30
C GLN A 221 15.97 -12.17 10.82
N LEU A 222 15.73 -10.91 10.42
CA LEU A 222 16.58 -9.77 10.78
C LEU A 222 16.45 -9.37 12.25
N TRP A 223 15.29 -9.59 12.87
CA TRP A 223 15.07 -9.31 14.28
C TRP A 223 14.22 -10.42 14.91
N PRO A 224 14.85 -11.44 15.50
CA PRO A 224 14.12 -12.49 16.23
C PRO A 224 13.19 -11.86 17.27
N THR A 225 11.96 -12.35 17.34
CA THR A 225 11.03 -11.97 18.39
C THR A 225 11.53 -12.47 19.73
N ASP A 226 11.48 -11.62 20.77
CA ASP A 226 11.58 -12.10 22.13
C ASP A 226 10.32 -12.93 22.38
N SER A 227 10.43 -14.24 22.15
CA SER A 227 9.36 -15.20 22.37
C SER A 227 9.19 -15.42 23.87
N THR A 228 8.77 -14.38 24.59
CA THR A 228 8.09 -14.57 25.87
C THR A 228 6.78 -15.27 25.56
N SER A 229 6.82 -16.60 25.53
CA SER A 229 5.68 -17.47 25.31
C SER A 229 4.71 -17.31 26.49
N MET A 230 3.87 -16.28 26.46
CA MET A 230 2.73 -16.21 27.36
C MET A 230 1.63 -17.07 26.74
N THR A 231 1.61 -18.35 27.11
CA THR A 231 0.53 -19.27 26.76
C THR A 231 -0.73 -18.86 27.51
N LEU A 232 -1.64 -18.14 26.86
CA LEU A 232 -3.01 -18.02 27.35
C LEU A 232 -3.81 -19.25 26.87
N PRO A 233 -4.70 -19.84 27.69
CA PRO A 233 -5.59 -20.89 27.23
C PRO A 233 -6.74 -20.28 26.41
N GLY A 234 -6.86 -20.64 25.13
CA GLY A 234 -7.96 -20.20 24.23
C GLY A 234 -7.72 -20.57 22.76
N TRP A 235 -8.77 -20.60 21.92
CA TRP A 235 -8.66 -20.94 20.48
C TRP A 235 -8.13 -19.79 19.61
N TRP A 236 -7.91 -18.60 20.19
CA TRP A 236 -7.15 -17.49 19.59
C TRP A 236 -5.63 -17.59 19.83
N SER A 237 -5.16 -18.63 20.51
CA SER A 237 -3.75 -18.81 20.92
C SER A 237 -2.84 -19.38 19.82
N ALA A 238 -3.25 -19.33 18.56
CA ALA A 238 -2.44 -19.81 17.43
C ALA A 238 -1.34 -18.83 16.99
N GLY A 239 -1.24 -17.65 17.61
CA GLY A 239 -0.11 -16.76 17.49
C GLY A 239 0.35 -16.34 18.87
N GLY A 240 1.55 -16.74 19.28
CA GLY A 240 2.21 -16.04 20.38
C GLY A 240 2.16 -14.54 20.11
N ILE A 241 1.99 -13.72 21.14
CA ILE A 241 2.22 -12.29 20.99
C ILE A 241 3.72 -12.16 20.73
N ASP A 242 4.10 -12.16 19.46
CA ASP A 242 5.44 -11.85 18.98
C ASP A 242 5.72 -10.41 19.38
N GLY A 243 6.19 -10.25 20.62
CA GLY A 243 6.29 -9.01 21.34
C GLY A 243 7.50 -8.23 20.87
N HIS A 244 7.49 -7.76 19.62
CA HIS A 244 8.51 -6.81 19.21
C HIS A 244 8.34 -5.52 20.04
N PRO A 245 9.37 -5.09 20.79
CA PRO A 245 9.26 -3.88 21.56
C PRO A 245 9.10 -2.67 20.63
N ALA A 246 8.34 -1.66 21.08
CA ALA A 246 7.92 -0.54 20.22
C ALA A 246 9.08 0.25 19.57
N ASN A 247 10.29 0.18 20.15
CA ASN A 247 11.51 0.78 19.61
C ASN A 247 12.02 0.08 18.33
N HIS A 248 11.63 -1.17 18.04
CA HIS A 248 12.01 -1.89 16.82
C HIS A 248 11.27 -1.37 15.57
N PHE A 249 10.13 -0.70 15.75
CA PHE A 249 9.27 -0.30 14.64
C PHE A 249 10.00 0.58 13.61
N TRP A 250 10.60 1.69 14.03
CA TRP A 250 11.22 2.65 13.09
C TRP A 250 12.49 2.14 12.40
N PRO A 251 13.43 1.48 13.10
CA PRO A 251 14.58 0.84 12.45
C PRO A 251 14.17 -0.15 11.35
N LEU A 252 13.20 -1.03 11.63
CA LEU A 252 12.69 -1.97 10.63
C LEU A 252 12.06 -1.26 9.43
N GLN A 253 11.24 -0.23 9.68
CA GLN A 253 10.62 0.56 8.62
C GLN A 253 11.65 1.18 7.68
N VAL A 254 12.71 1.79 8.21
CA VAL A 254 13.75 2.44 7.40
C VAL A 254 14.56 1.42 6.63
N MET A 255 14.95 0.30 7.26
CA MET A 255 15.70 -0.77 6.60
C MET A 255 14.92 -1.39 5.44
N GLU A 256 13.68 -1.82 5.69
CA GLU A 256 12.85 -2.44 4.68
C GLU A 256 12.52 -1.46 3.54
N THR A 257 12.22 -0.20 3.88
CA THR A 257 12.06 0.87 2.88
C THR A 257 13.32 1.02 2.02
N GLY A 258 14.51 1.05 2.62
CA GLY A 258 15.78 1.16 1.91
C GLY A 258 16.03 -0.02 0.96
N VAL A 259 15.76 -1.25 1.42
CA VAL A 259 15.87 -2.47 0.60
C VAL A 259 14.92 -2.42 -0.58
N VAL A 260 13.63 -2.13 -0.34
CA VAL A 260 12.60 -2.08 -1.38
C VAL A 260 12.87 -0.96 -2.38
N LEU A 261 13.34 0.21 -1.95
CA LEU A 261 13.71 1.31 -2.85
C LEU A 261 14.97 0.98 -3.68
N THR A 262 15.94 0.27 -3.10
CA THR A 262 17.12 -0.20 -3.84
C THR A 262 16.71 -1.19 -4.93
N LEU A 263 15.84 -2.14 -4.60
CA LEU A 263 15.23 -3.06 -5.57
C LEU A 263 14.47 -2.29 -6.65
N THR A 264 13.65 -1.31 -6.27
CA THR A 264 12.89 -0.45 -7.19
C THR A 264 13.80 0.27 -8.18
N ALA A 265 14.93 0.82 -7.71
CA ALA A 265 15.90 1.50 -8.56
C ALA A 265 16.58 0.52 -9.54
N ALA A 266 16.98 -0.67 -9.06
CA ALA A 266 17.59 -1.70 -9.89
C ALA A 266 16.63 -2.21 -10.97
N LEU A 267 15.36 -2.48 -10.61
CA LEU A 267 14.32 -2.90 -11.55
C LEU A 267 14.05 -1.83 -12.61
N THR A 268 13.93 -0.57 -12.18
CA THR A 268 13.74 0.57 -13.09
C THR A 268 14.92 0.69 -14.05
N ALA A 269 16.15 0.71 -13.54
CA ALA A 269 17.36 0.78 -14.36
C ALA A 269 17.44 -0.38 -15.37
N THR A 270 17.08 -1.60 -14.94
CA THR A 270 17.03 -2.78 -15.80
C THR A 270 15.99 -2.65 -16.89
N ALA A 271 14.80 -2.11 -16.58
CA ALA A 271 13.76 -1.86 -17.58
C ALA A 271 14.22 -0.87 -18.66
N PHE A 272 14.87 0.24 -18.27
CA PHE A 272 15.45 1.20 -19.20
C PHE A 272 16.57 0.61 -20.04
N TRP A 273 17.47 -0.14 -19.42
CA TRP A 273 18.57 -0.82 -20.09
C TRP A 273 18.05 -1.85 -21.11
N LEU A 274 17.05 -2.64 -20.73
CA LEU A 274 16.45 -3.66 -21.58
C LEU A 274 15.71 -3.02 -22.76
N LEU A 275 14.99 -1.92 -22.52
CA LEU A 275 14.35 -1.15 -23.57
C LEU A 275 15.39 -0.63 -24.56
N LYS A 276 16.45 0.03 -24.07
CA LYS A 276 17.55 0.54 -24.90
C LYS A 276 18.21 -0.55 -25.73
N ARG A 277 18.38 -1.77 -25.21
CA ARG A 277 18.97 -2.89 -25.98
C ARG A 277 18.05 -3.45 -27.06
N ARG A 278 16.73 -3.27 -26.92
CA ARG A 278 15.72 -3.83 -27.83
C ARG A 278 15.21 -2.83 -28.85
N THR A 279 15.56 -1.55 -28.70
CA THR A 279 15.25 -0.48 -29.65
C THR A 279 16.54 -0.05 -30.35
N PRO A 280 16.55 0.04 -31.69
CA PRO A 280 17.70 0.51 -32.45
C PRO A 280 18.05 1.96 -32.16
#